data_AF-A0A098AP11-F1
#
_entry.id   AF-A0A098AP11-F1
#
_cell.length_a   1.000
_cell.length_b   1.000
_cell.length_c   1.000
_cell.angle_alpha   90.00
_cell.angle_beta   90.00
_cell.angle_gamma   90.00
#
_symmetry.space_group_name_H-M   'P 1'
#
loop_
_entity.id
_entity.type
_entity.pdbx_description
1 polymer ?
#
loop_
_entity_poly.entity_id
_entity_poly.type
_entity_poly.pdbx_seq_one_letter_code
_entity_poly.pdbx_strand_id
1 'polypeptide(L)'
;MVVWALFDSGNGSYFKGANSLNSSGGANIEIYSIGMDIENKNNHFINLDLADYKRLFGDNTLFDVLDKLPKPDLVIASPPCESWSNASAMENGNACWKRNDVSDSLFAPQVRPSPFTIRANQDYESAYINYQYDRQFLKRVNGELTAFNTIEIIKRYGPQFWVIENPAADRLWPYIEDIIGFRIPYKNLARYNNYDYPLQKRTIFGSNIELNLKNKIIKQDIEWKNFSKSYNERSNIPEKLVSEIFKKIYKEFSKDD
;
A
#
# COMPACT_ATOMS: atom_id res chain seq x y z
N MET A 1 8.61 -12.69 17.05
CA MET A 1 8.31 -12.39 15.64
C MET A 1 8.84 -10.99 15.30
N VAL A 2 9.82 -10.89 14.40
CA VAL A 2 10.37 -9.65 13.87
C VAL A 2 9.50 -9.16 12.71
N VAL A 3 9.06 -7.91 12.79
CA VAL A 3 8.16 -7.28 11.80
C VAL A 3 8.84 -6.06 11.20
N TRP A 4 8.92 -6.00 9.88
CA TRP A 4 9.23 -4.77 9.16
C TRP A 4 7.93 -4.13 8.67
N ALA A 5 7.63 -2.94 9.17
CA ALA A 5 6.45 -2.16 8.81
C ALA A 5 6.85 -1.04 7.84
N LEU A 6 6.74 -1.32 6.55
CA LEU A 6 7.09 -0.40 5.47
C LEU A 6 5.99 0.65 5.27
N PHE A 7 6.41 1.90 5.07
CA PHE A 7 5.54 3.08 4.94
C PHE A 7 4.75 3.43 6.21
N ASP A 8 5.18 2.95 7.37
CA ASP A 8 4.53 3.20 8.67
C ASP A 8 4.99 4.51 9.34
N SER A 9 5.47 5.48 8.57
CA SER A 9 6.07 6.72 9.07
C SER A 9 5.06 7.80 9.47
N GLY A 10 3.81 7.71 8.98
CA GLY A 10 2.76 8.68 9.29
C GLY A 10 2.27 8.52 10.73
N ASN A 11 1.08 7.95 10.93
CA ASN A 11 0.54 7.76 12.27
C ASN A 11 1.07 6.53 13.02
N GLY A 12 1.95 5.73 12.42
CA GLY A 12 2.47 4.51 13.03
C GLY A 12 1.38 3.49 13.32
N SER A 13 0.47 3.25 12.38
CA SER A 13 -0.69 2.36 12.60
C SER A 13 -0.23 0.95 12.95
N TYR A 14 0.81 0.46 12.27
CA TYR A 14 1.37 -0.86 12.56
C TYR A 14 2.14 -0.86 13.88
N PHE A 15 2.98 0.15 14.13
CA PHE A 15 3.69 0.33 15.39
C PHE A 15 2.74 0.30 16.61
N LYS A 16 1.66 1.09 16.56
CA LYS A 16 0.65 1.16 17.63
C LYS A 16 -0.04 -0.19 17.84
N GLY A 17 -0.45 -0.84 16.75
CA GLY A 17 -1.11 -2.15 16.83
C GLY A 17 -0.20 -3.24 17.43
N ALA A 18 1.08 -3.27 17.07
CA ALA A 18 2.05 -4.20 17.65
C ALA A 18 2.25 -3.96 19.15
N ASN A 19 2.43 -2.70 19.56
CA ASN A 19 2.63 -2.35 20.96
C ASN A 19 1.39 -2.66 21.82
N SER A 20 0.19 -2.45 21.29
CA SER A 20 -1.08 -2.79 21.95
C SER A 20 -1.19 -4.30 22.22
N LEU A 21 -0.78 -5.13 21.25
CA LEU A 21 -0.73 -6.59 21.41
C LEU A 21 0.34 -7.05 22.40
N ASN A 22 1.54 -6.49 22.33
CA ASN A 22 2.62 -6.80 23.26
C ASN A 22 2.21 -6.46 24.71
N SER A 23 1.62 -5.28 24.90
CA SER A 23 1.21 -4.78 26.23
C SER A 23 0.08 -5.62 26.84
N SER A 24 -0.77 -6.22 26.01
CA SER A 24 -1.84 -7.12 26.47
C SER A 24 -1.39 -8.57 26.64
N GLY A 25 -0.10 -8.88 26.42
CA GLY A 25 0.44 -10.24 26.48
C GLY A 25 -0.05 -11.15 25.35
N GLY A 26 -0.63 -10.58 24.29
CA GLY A 26 -1.23 -11.33 23.18
C GLY A 26 -0.22 -11.78 22.11
N ALA A 27 0.98 -11.16 22.08
CA ALA A 27 2.06 -11.49 21.16
C ALA A 27 3.41 -10.99 21.71
N ASN A 28 4.52 -11.45 21.12
CA ASN A 28 5.86 -10.90 21.29
C ASN A 28 6.41 -10.45 19.93
N ILE A 29 6.14 -9.19 19.59
CA ILE A 29 6.43 -8.58 18.30
C ILE A 29 7.54 -7.53 18.46
N GLU A 30 8.64 -7.71 17.74
CA GLU A 30 9.66 -6.69 17.58
C GLU A 30 9.43 -5.97 16.25
N ILE A 31 8.97 -4.72 16.29
CA ILE A 31 8.54 -3.98 15.10
C ILE A 31 9.53 -2.88 14.71
N TYR A 32 9.87 -2.85 13.43
CA TYR A 32 10.70 -1.84 12.78
C TYR A 32 9.85 -1.07 11.77
N SER A 33 9.36 0.11 12.16
CA SER A 33 8.67 1.03 11.26
C SER A 33 9.69 1.74 10.37
N ILE A 34 9.47 1.76 9.05
CA ILE A 34 10.42 2.27 8.05
C ILE A 34 9.66 3.14 7.04
N GLY A 35 10.17 4.33 6.73
CA GLY A 35 9.58 5.20 5.70
C GLY A 35 9.99 6.66 5.85
N MET A 36 9.18 7.55 5.27
CA MET A 36 9.34 9.01 5.37
C MET A 36 8.04 9.66 5.81
N ASP A 37 8.06 10.51 6.83
CA ASP A 37 6.86 11.24 7.26
C ASP A 37 6.73 12.55 6.49
N ILE A 38 5.75 12.59 5.57
CA ILE A 38 5.48 13.76 4.73
C ILE A 38 5.12 14.99 5.60
N GLU A 39 4.48 14.78 6.74
CA GLU A 39 4.09 15.89 7.64
C GLU A 39 5.20 16.25 8.65
N ASN A 40 6.29 15.50 8.72
CA ASN A 40 7.40 15.67 9.68
C ASN A 40 6.95 15.82 11.15
N LYS A 41 5.96 15.02 11.57
CA LYS A 41 5.37 15.05 12.92
C LYS A 41 5.80 13.89 13.81
N ASN A 42 6.42 12.86 13.25
CA ASN A 42 6.72 11.61 13.95
C ASN A 42 8.19 11.22 13.84
N ASN A 43 8.67 10.41 14.79
CA ASN A 43 10.07 9.97 14.87
C ASN A 43 10.24 8.50 15.30
N HIS A 44 9.15 7.71 15.35
CA HIS A 44 9.15 6.32 15.80
C HIS A 44 9.65 5.32 14.72
N PHE A 45 10.17 5.82 13.60
CA PHE A 45 10.51 5.04 12.42
C PHE A 45 11.95 5.31 11.97
N ILE A 46 12.51 4.37 11.24
CA ILE A 46 13.77 4.53 10.51
C ILE A 46 13.48 5.36 9.27
N ASN A 47 14.03 6.58 9.24
CA ASN A 47 13.88 7.48 8.10
C ASN A 47 14.63 6.94 6.89
N LEU A 48 13.88 6.39 5.93
CA LEU A 48 14.43 5.72 4.75
C LEU A 48 13.51 5.93 3.55
N ASP A 49 14.09 6.36 2.43
CA ASP A 49 13.35 6.52 1.18
C ASP A 49 13.11 5.15 0.51
N LEU A 50 11.90 4.63 0.67
CA LEU A 50 11.47 3.38 0.07
C LEU A 50 11.21 3.50 -1.45
N ALA A 51 11.27 4.72 -2.01
CA ALA A 51 11.28 4.96 -3.46
C ALA A 51 12.71 5.10 -4.02
N ASP A 52 13.76 4.89 -3.23
CA ASP A 52 15.13 5.08 -3.69
C ASP A 52 15.47 4.17 -4.89
N TYR A 53 16.02 4.79 -5.93
CA TYR A 53 16.49 4.14 -7.15
C TYR A 53 18.00 4.34 -7.38
N LYS A 54 18.71 4.96 -6.44
CA LYS A 54 20.11 5.34 -6.59
C LYS A 54 21.05 4.14 -6.68
N ARG A 55 20.57 2.94 -6.34
CA ARG A 55 21.27 1.68 -6.61
C ARG A 55 21.64 1.50 -8.09
N LEU A 56 20.88 2.12 -9.00
CA LEU A 56 21.22 2.18 -10.43
C LEU A 56 22.58 2.85 -10.68
N PHE A 57 22.99 3.76 -9.79
CA PHE A 57 24.25 4.50 -9.85
C PHE A 57 25.26 4.04 -8.79
N GLY A 58 25.05 2.87 -8.17
CA GLY A 58 25.97 2.27 -7.20
C GLY A 58 25.75 2.66 -5.74
N ASP A 59 24.82 3.56 -5.42
CA ASP A 59 24.44 3.88 -4.04
C ASP A 59 23.38 2.88 -3.53
N ASN A 60 23.79 1.97 -2.66
CA ASN A 60 22.94 0.91 -2.11
C ASN A 60 22.36 1.25 -0.73
N THR A 61 22.35 2.53 -0.32
CA THR A 61 21.95 2.98 1.02
C THR A 61 20.64 2.34 1.51
N LEU A 62 19.62 2.21 0.66
CA LEU A 62 18.34 1.54 1.01
C LEU A 62 18.57 0.14 1.58
N PHE A 63 19.32 -0.71 0.88
CA PHE A 63 19.58 -2.08 1.30
C PHE A 63 20.66 -2.17 2.36
N ASP A 64 21.67 -1.30 2.34
CA ASP A 64 22.72 -1.26 3.36
C ASP A 64 22.17 -0.90 4.74
N VAL A 65 21.10 -0.12 4.81
CA VAL A 65 20.37 0.16 6.06
C VAL A 65 19.54 -1.05 6.48
N LEU A 66 18.77 -1.64 5.57
CA LEU A 66 17.92 -2.79 5.86
C LEU A 66 18.71 -4.04 6.26
N ASP A 67 19.88 -4.26 5.67
CA ASP A 67 20.78 -5.39 5.97
C ASP A 67 21.33 -5.36 7.40
N LYS A 68 21.26 -4.22 8.09
CA LYS A 68 21.68 -4.08 9.49
C LYS A 68 20.58 -4.46 10.49
N LEU A 69 19.34 -4.59 10.03
CA LEU A 69 18.21 -4.96 10.87
C LEU A 69 18.13 -6.49 11.03
N PRO A 70 17.54 -6.99 12.13
CA PRO A 70 17.21 -8.40 12.23
C PRO A 70 16.34 -8.83 11.04
N LYS A 71 16.60 -10.03 10.52
CA LYS A 71 15.83 -10.59 9.40
C LYS A 71 14.34 -10.66 9.78
N PRO A 72 13.42 -10.19 8.93
CA PRO A 72 12.01 -10.16 9.27
C PRO A 72 11.35 -11.53 9.11
N ASP A 73 10.48 -11.87 10.05
CA ASP A 73 9.52 -12.97 9.92
C ASP A 73 8.29 -12.51 9.12
N LEU A 74 7.93 -11.23 9.28
CA LEU A 74 6.83 -10.56 8.56
C LEU A 74 7.30 -9.25 7.95
N VAL A 75 7.03 -9.06 6.65
CA VAL A 75 7.01 -7.74 6.01
C VAL A 75 5.56 -7.29 5.81
N ILE A 76 5.17 -6.19 6.45
CA ILE A 76 3.87 -5.55 6.23
C ILE A 76 4.06 -4.16 5.63
N ALA A 77 3.33 -3.81 4.58
CA ALA A 77 3.57 -2.60 3.79
C ALA A 77 2.29 -1.89 3.38
N SER A 78 2.26 -0.56 3.46
CA SER A 78 1.21 0.31 2.92
C SER A 78 1.78 1.28 1.87
N PRO A 79 2.19 0.80 0.67
CA PRO A 79 2.76 1.68 -0.34
C PRO A 79 1.78 2.81 -0.74
N PRO A 80 2.28 4.02 -1.04
CA PRO A 80 1.44 5.17 -1.38
C PRO A 80 0.46 4.88 -2.53
N CYS A 81 -0.81 5.26 -2.36
CA CYS A 81 -1.89 4.91 -3.29
C CYS A 81 -2.13 5.95 -4.40
N GLU A 82 -1.45 7.09 -4.38
CA GLU A 82 -1.74 8.25 -5.24
C GLU A 82 -1.59 7.95 -6.74
N SER A 83 -0.62 7.10 -7.09
CA SER A 83 -0.41 6.63 -8.46
C SER A 83 -1.56 5.74 -8.92
N TRP A 84 -2.18 5.02 -7.99
CA TRP A 84 -2.90 3.81 -8.31
C TRP A 84 -4.43 4.00 -8.17
N SER A 85 -4.82 4.77 -7.16
CA SER A 85 -6.19 4.89 -6.66
C SER A 85 -7.15 5.55 -7.64
N ASN A 86 -8.43 5.16 -7.55
CA ASN A 86 -9.54 5.83 -8.24
C ASN A 86 -9.97 7.13 -7.54
N ALA A 87 -9.37 7.51 -6.42
CA ALA A 87 -9.59 8.82 -5.81
C ALA A 87 -9.20 9.97 -6.75
N SER A 88 -8.29 9.70 -7.69
CA SER A 88 -7.89 10.62 -8.77
C SER A 88 -8.51 10.24 -10.12
N ALA A 89 -9.73 9.67 -10.11
CA ALA A 89 -10.43 9.24 -11.31
C ALA A 89 -10.47 10.35 -12.37
N MET A 90 -10.14 9.95 -13.58
CA MET A 90 -10.23 10.74 -14.80
C MET A 90 -10.78 9.82 -15.88
N GLU A 91 -11.15 10.37 -17.03
CA GLU A 91 -11.67 9.56 -18.13
C GLU A 91 -10.75 8.37 -18.45
N ASN A 92 -11.34 7.19 -18.60
CA ASN A 92 -10.67 5.93 -18.91
C ASN A 92 -9.53 5.53 -17.95
N GLY A 93 -9.50 6.07 -16.72
CA GLY A 93 -8.37 5.85 -15.84
C GLY A 93 -8.39 6.58 -14.51
N ASN A 94 -7.19 6.86 -13.99
CA ASN A 94 -6.96 7.82 -12.92
C ASN A 94 -5.93 8.85 -13.39
N ALA A 95 -5.52 9.77 -12.53
CA ALA A 95 -4.64 10.85 -12.93
C ALA A 95 -3.24 10.42 -13.38
N CYS A 96 -2.79 9.19 -13.16
CA CYS A 96 -1.48 8.71 -13.61
C CYS A 96 -1.59 7.76 -14.81
N TRP A 97 -2.66 6.98 -14.88
CA TRP A 97 -2.84 5.88 -15.82
C TRP A 97 -4.17 6.00 -16.56
N LYS A 98 -4.14 5.74 -17.86
CA LYS A 98 -5.31 5.54 -18.69
C LYS A 98 -5.27 4.19 -19.39
N ARG A 99 -6.43 3.70 -19.79
CA ARG A 99 -6.53 2.63 -20.78
C ARG A 99 -6.51 3.27 -22.17
N ASN A 100 -5.75 2.69 -23.09
CA ASN A 100 -5.77 3.13 -24.48
C ASN A 100 -7.20 3.10 -25.03
N ASP A 101 -7.55 4.18 -25.74
CA ASP A 101 -8.76 4.19 -26.54
C ASP A 101 -8.52 3.37 -27.82
N VAL A 102 -9.44 2.46 -28.08
CA VAL A 102 -9.43 1.53 -29.21
C VAL A 102 -10.77 1.59 -29.94
N SER A 103 -11.57 2.64 -29.68
CA SER A 103 -12.88 2.86 -30.29
C SER A 103 -12.81 3.21 -31.78
N ASP A 104 -11.66 3.71 -32.25
CA ASP A 104 -11.38 3.98 -33.67
C ASP A 104 -11.05 2.70 -34.48
N SER A 105 -11.21 1.52 -33.87
CA SER A 105 -10.99 0.24 -34.54
C SER A 105 -12.27 -0.24 -35.23
N LEU A 106 -12.16 -0.61 -36.51
CA LEU A 106 -13.22 -1.31 -37.28
C LEU A 106 -13.68 -2.62 -36.64
N PHE A 107 -12.85 -3.22 -35.77
CA PHE A 107 -13.15 -4.46 -35.06
C PHE A 107 -13.06 -4.27 -33.55
N ALA A 108 -13.90 -4.98 -32.80
CA ALA A 108 -13.76 -5.06 -31.35
C ALA A 108 -12.36 -5.60 -30.98
N PRO A 109 -11.69 -5.01 -29.98
CA PRO A 109 -10.34 -5.44 -29.57
C PRO A 109 -10.37 -6.90 -29.16
N GLN A 110 -9.51 -7.72 -29.77
CA GLN A 110 -9.38 -9.13 -29.40
C GLN A 110 -8.64 -9.32 -28.07
N VAL A 111 -7.89 -8.31 -27.65
CA VAL A 111 -7.20 -8.24 -26.36
C VAL A 111 -7.64 -6.98 -25.64
N ARG A 112 -7.96 -7.10 -24.35
CA ARG A 112 -8.29 -5.93 -23.53
C ARG A 112 -7.05 -5.01 -23.45
N PRO A 113 -7.15 -3.74 -23.86
CA PRO A 113 -5.99 -2.84 -23.86
C PRO A 113 -5.41 -2.68 -22.46
N SER A 114 -4.09 -2.52 -22.33
CA SER A 114 -3.45 -2.37 -21.02
C SER A 114 -4.04 -1.19 -20.22
N PRO A 115 -4.32 -1.35 -18.91
CA PRO A 115 -4.73 -0.25 -18.05
C PRO A 115 -3.59 0.71 -17.67
N PHE A 116 -2.36 0.45 -18.11
CA PHE A 116 -1.14 1.16 -17.70
C PHE A 116 -0.57 2.04 -18.83
N THR A 117 -1.42 2.75 -19.55
CA THR A 117 -0.94 3.79 -20.47
C THR A 117 -0.72 5.08 -19.70
N ILE A 118 0.41 5.74 -19.91
CA ILE A 118 0.71 7.04 -19.31
C ILE A 118 -0.20 8.12 -19.91
N ARG A 119 -0.63 9.08 -19.08
CA ARG A 119 -1.33 10.27 -19.57
C ARG A 119 -0.39 11.26 -20.25
N ALA A 120 -0.83 11.78 -21.39
CA ALA A 120 -0.20 12.93 -22.05
C ALA A 120 -0.63 14.24 -21.38
N ASN A 121 0.13 15.31 -21.58
CA ASN A 121 -0.20 16.62 -21.01
C ASN A 121 -1.61 17.11 -21.42
N GLN A 122 -1.98 16.88 -22.69
CA GLN A 122 -3.29 17.23 -23.24
C GLN A 122 -4.46 16.56 -22.50
N ASP A 123 -4.26 15.37 -21.88
CA ASP A 123 -5.30 14.70 -21.10
C ASP A 123 -5.70 15.49 -19.84
N TYR A 124 -4.85 16.40 -19.37
CA TYR A 124 -5.12 17.27 -18.22
C TYR A 124 -5.75 18.60 -18.65
N GLU A 125 -5.36 19.13 -19.82
CA GLU A 125 -5.97 20.33 -20.40
C GLU A 125 -7.45 20.09 -20.77
N SER A 126 -7.76 18.89 -21.27
CA SER A 126 -9.13 18.51 -21.65
C SER A 126 -10.00 18.11 -20.45
N ALA A 127 -9.40 17.86 -19.29
CA ALA A 127 -10.14 17.44 -18.11
C ALA A 127 -10.75 18.64 -17.38
N TYR A 128 -11.99 18.48 -16.92
CA TYR A 128 -12.63 19.46 -16.01
C TYR A 128 -11.93 19.58 -14.63
N ILE A 129 -10.94 18.73 -14.37
CA ILE A 129 -10.25 18.61 -13.08
C ILE A 129 -8.89 19.29 -13.18
N ASN A 130 -8.57 20.15 -12.20
CA ASN A 130 -7.32 20.93 -12.15
C ASN A 130 -6.08 20.11 -11.70
N TYR A 131 -5.86 18.93 -12.29
CA TYR A 131 -4.64 18.17 -12.08
C TYR A 131 -3.52 18.70 -12.99
N GLN A 132 -2.31 18.79 -12.44
CA GLN A 132 -1.12 19.24 -13.16
C GLN A 132 -0.25 18.04 -13.54
N TYR A 133 0.20 17.99 -14.79
CA TYR A 133 1.03 16.91 -15.33
C TYR A 133 2.24 16.62 -14.42
N ASP A 134 3.05 17.63 -14.09
CA ASP A 134 4.28 17.46 -13.32
C ASP A 134 4.05 16.80 -11.95
N ARG A 135 2.94 17.15 -11.29
CA ARG A 135 2.56 16.54 -10.01
C ARG A 135 2.18 15.07 -10.16
N GLN A 136 1.47 14.72 -11.25
CA GLN A 136 1.10 13.33 -11.52
C GLN A 136 2.29 12.51 -11.99
N PHE A 137 3.23 13.12 -12.73
CA PHE A 137 4.48 12.49 -13.10
C PHE A 137 5.25 12.03 -11.86
N LEU A 138 5.45 12.93 -10.88
CA LEU A 138 6.15 12.59 -9.64
C LEU A 138 5.41 11.51 -8.84
N LYS A 139 4.08 11.60 -8.74
CA LYS A 139 3.25 10.59 -8.07
C LYS A 139 3.33 9.23 -8.75
N ARG A 140 3.33 9.19 -10.08
CA ARG A 140 3.49 7.97 -10.88
C ARG A 140 4.84 7.34 -10.59
N VAL A 141 5.92 8.08 -10.78
CA VAL A 141 7.30 7.60 -10.55
C VAL A 141 7.47 7.09 -9.12
N ASN A 142 6.99 7.85 -8.12
CA ASN A 142 7.02 7.41 -6.73
C ASN A 142 6.20 6.12 -6.52
N GLY A 143 5.01 6.02 -7.11
CA GLY A 143 4.19 4.82 -7.03
C GLY A 143 4.90 3.59 -7.61
N GLU A 144 5.44 3.71 -8.82
CA GLU A 144 6.17 2.62 -9.48
C GLU A 144 7.39 2.16 -8.67
N LEU A 145 8.20 3.10 -8.18
CA LEU A 145 9.40 2.82 -7.39
C LEU A 145 9.04 2.19 -6.04
N THR A 146 8.04 2.70 -5.33
CA THR A 146 7.61 2.13 -4.04
C THR A 146 7.00 0.74 -4.19
N ALA A 147 6.20 0.50 -5.23
CA ALA A 147 5.67 -0.82 -5.54
C ALA A 147 6.82 -1.80 -5.86
N PHE A 148 7.74 -1.41 -6.75
CA PHE A 148 8.88 -2.23 -7.13
C PHE A 148 9.77 -2.56 -5.93
N ASN A 149 10.19 -1.56 -5.16
CA ASN A 149 11.06 -1.76 -4.00
C ASN A 149 10.39 -2.58 -2.89
N THR A 150 9.08 -2.45 -2.68
CA THR A 150 8.34 -3.33 -1.74
C THR A 150 8.50 -4.79 -2.12
N ILE A 151 8.35 -5.11 -3.41
CA ILE A 151 8.50 -6.48 -3.91
C ILE A 151 9.95 -6.94 -3.84
N GLU A 152 10.92 -6.09 -4.18
CA GLU A 152 12.34 -6.43 -4.10
C GLU A 152 12.81 -6.67 -2.66
N ILE A 153 12.29 -5.92 -1.68
CA ILE A 153 12.52 -6.17 -0.26
C ILE A 153 11.97 -7.55 0.13
N ILE A 154 10.72 -7.87 -0.23
CA ILE A 154 10.13 -9.18 0.06
C ILE A 154 10.96 -10.31 -0.56
N LYS A 155 11.38 -10.18 -1.82
CA LYS A 155 12.21 -11.18 -2.51
C LYS A 155 13.59 -11.34 -1.88
N ARG A 156 14.28 -10.24 -1.55
CA ARG A 156 15.65 -10.26 -1.00
C ARG A 156 15.69 -10.91 0.37
N TYR A 157 14.79 -10.52 1.27
CA TYR A 157 14.82 -10.97 2.67
C TYR A 157 14.01 -12.24 2.90
N GLY A 158 13.09 -12.59 1.99
CA GLY A 158 12.33 -13.84 2.04
C GLY A 158 11.65 -14.07 3.39
N PRO A 159 10.80 -13.14 3.88
CA PRO A 159 10.09 -13.33 5.13
C PRO A 159 9.11 -14.51 5.00
N GLN A 160 8.84 -15.17 6.12
CA GLN A 160 7.86 -16.26 6.17
C GLN A 160 6.45 -15.75 5.82
N PHE A 161 6.13 -14.52 6.23
CA PHE A 161 4.86 -13.87 5.96
C PHE A 161 5.07 -12.51 5.29
N TRP A 162 4.17 -12.15 4.39
CA TRP A 162 4.11 -10.78 3.89
C TRP A 162 2.68 -10.33 3.65
N VAL A 163 2.45 -9.04 3.88
CA VAL A 163 1.14 -8.38 3.70
C VAL A 163 1.36 -7.02 3.05
N ILE A 164 0.69 -6.75 1.94
CA ILE A 164 0.67 -5.46 1.25
C ILE A 164 -0.75 -4.91 1.35
N GLU A 165 -0.91 -3.69 1.83
CA GLU A 165 -2.18 -2.99 1.97
C GLU A 165 -2.33 -1.94 0.87
N ASN A 166 -3.51 -1.91 0.25
CA ASN A 166 -3.91 -0.84 -0.65
C ASN A 166 -5.43 -0.81 -0.85
N PRO A 167 -6.04 0.28 -1.34
CA PRO A 167 -7.45 0.28 -1.70
C PRO A 167 -7.85 -0.88 -2.63
N ALA A 168 -9.10 -1.34 -2.51
CA ALA A 168 -9.52 -2.56 -3.22
C ALA A 168 -9.75 -2.35 -4.72
N ALA A 169 -10.13 -1.13 -5.12
CA ALA A 169 -10.38 -0.78 -6.52
C ALA A 169 -9.12 -0.28 -7.23
N ASP A 170 -7.95 -0.56 -6.64
CA ASP A 170 -6.69 0.07 -6.97
C ASP A 170 -5.94 -0.66 -8.10
N ARG A 171 -5.20 0.08 -8.92
CA ARG A 171 -4.36 -0.42 -10.02
C ARG A 171 -3.08 -1.10 -9.53
N LEU A 172 -2.72 -0.94 -8.27
CA LEU A 172 -1.52 -1.58 -7.70
C LEU A 172 -1.57 -3.10 -7.86
N TRP A 173 -2.72 -3.73 -7.63
CA TRP A 173 -2.84 -5.20 -7.68
C TRP A 173 -2.47 -5.80 -9.05
N PRO A 174 -3.11 -5.40 -10.17
CA PRO A 174 -2.67 -5.85 -11.48
C PRO A 174 -1.26 -5.35 -11.84
N TYR A 175 -0.78 -4.23 -11.28
CA TYR A 175 0.60 -3.79 -11.55
C TYR A 175 1.61 -4.78 -10.94
N ILE A 176 1.39 -5.20 -9.69
CA ILE A 176 2.24 -6.19 -9.02
C ILE A 176 2.19 -7.55 -9.76
N GLU A 177 1.00 -8.02 -10.12
CA GLU A 177 0.85 -9.34 -10.74
C GLU A 177 1.25 -9.38 -12.22
N ASP A 178 0.77 -8.44 -13.03
CA ASP A 178 0.92 -8.47 -14.49
C ASP A 178 2.18 -7.75 -14.98
N ILE A 179 2.61 -6.68 -14.29
CA ILE A 179 3.76 -5.86 -14.73
C ILE A 179 5.05 -6.26 -13.99
N ILE A 180 5.01 -6.34 -12.66
CA ILE A 180 6.16 -6.77 -11.87
C ILE A 180 6.34 -8.30 -11.94
N GLY A 181 5.25 -9.06 -12.17
CA GLY A 181 5.30 -10.52 -12.24
C GLY A 181 5.38 -11.20 -10.86
N PHE A 182 4.85 -10.55 -9.81
CA PHE A 182 4.83 -11.12 -8.47
C PHE A 182 3.41 -11.61 -8.12
N ARG A 183 3.26 -12.92 -7.93
CA ARG A 183 1.96 -13.54 -7.65
C ARG A 183 1.47 -13.17 -6.25
N ILE A 184 0.20 -12.79 -6.14
CA ILE A 184 -0.46 -12.56 -4.85
C ILE A 184 -1.46 -13.69 -4.55
N PRO A 185 -1.10 -14.69 -3.71
CA PRO A 185 -1.96 -15.86 -3.49
C PRO A 185 -3.32 -15.52 -2.88
N TYR A 186 -3.35 -14.58 -1.92
CA TYR A 186 -4.58 -14.19 -1.22
C TYR A 186 -4.79 -12.69 -1.29
N LYS A 187 -5.97 -12.27 -1.76
CA LYS A 187 -6.42 -10.87 -1.76
C LYS A 187 -7.46 -10.68 -0.67
N ASN A 188 -7.01 -10.47 0.57
CA ASN A 188 -7.89 -10.40 1.73
C ASN A 188 -8.63 -9.06 1.77
N LEU A 189 -9.88 -9.07 1.30
CA LEU A 189 -10.74 -7.89 1.31
C LEU A 189 -11.18 -7.57 2.74
N ALA A 190 -11.02 -6.32 3.14
CA ALA A 190 -11.53 -5.76 4.38
C ALA A 190 -12.28 -4.44 4.13
N ARG A 191 -13.13 -4.06 5.10
CA ARG A 191 -13.69 -2.70 5.14
C ARG A 191 -13.43 -2.09 6.50
N TYR A 192 -12.78 -0.92 6.53
CA TYR A 192 -12.27 -0.32 7.77
C TYR A 192 -13.37 0.00 8.79
N ASN A 193 -14.58 0.31 8.34
CA ASN A 193 -15.70 0.57 9.25
C ASN A 193 -16.15 -0.67 10.04
N ASN A 194 -15.81 -1.89 9.63
CA ASN A 194 -15.97 -3.09 10.47
C ASN A 194 -15.01 -3.11 11.68
N TYR A 195 -14.14 -2.10 11.80
CA TYR A 195 -13.07 -1.95 12.77
C TYR A 195 -13.04 -0.54 13.39
N ASP A 196 -14.22 0.07 13.56
CA ASP A 196 -14.42 1.40 14.18
C ASP A 196 -13.81 2.58 13.40
N TYR A 197 -13.66 2.44 12.09
CA TYR A 197 -13.33 3.57 11.22
C TYR A 197 -14.61 4.28 10.76
N PRO A 198 -14.67 5.62 10.78
CA PRO A 198 -15.91 6.35 10.48
C PRO A 198 -16.35 6.26 9.01
N LEU A 199 -15.47 5.82 8.11
CA LEU A 199 -15.70 5.73 6.68
C LEU A 199 -15.64 4.29 6.18
N GLN A 200 -16.46 3.96 5.19
CA GLN A 200 -16.42 2.66 4.54
C GLN A 200 -15.26 2.59 3.54
N LYS A 201 -14.03 2.47 4.02
CA LYS A 201 -12.86 2.25 3.16
C LYS A 201 -12.75 0.77 2.81
N ARG A 202 -12.87 0.48 1.52
CA ARG A 202 -12.73 -0.86 0.96
C ARG A 202 -11.26 -1.07 0.59
N THR A 203 -10.60 -2.01 1.25
CA THR A 203 -9.15 -2.21 1.21
C THR A 203 -8.82 -3.69 1.00
N ILE A 204 -7.79 -4.00 0.21
CA ILE A 204 -7.26 -5.35 0.07
C ILE A 204 -5.93 -5.42 0.84
N PHE A 205 -5.76 -6.52 1.55
CA PHE A 205 -4.49 -6.96 2.14
C PHE A 205 -4.00 -8.16 1.34
N GLY A 206 -3.16 -7.89 0.34
CA GLY A 206 -2.52 -8.92 -0.46
C GLY A 206 -1.47 -9.65 0.37
N SER A 207 -1.54 -10.97 0.48
CA SER A 207 -0.63 -11.74 1.33
C SER A 207 -0.38 -13.15 0.82
N ASN A 208 0.64 -13.80 1.38
CA ASN A 208 0.92 -15.23 1.15
C ASN A 208 0.08 -16.18 2.02
N ILE A 209 -0.70 -15.66 2.95
CA ILE A 209 -1.66 -16.45 3.75
C ILE A 209 -3.06 -15.84 3.72
N GLU A 210 -4.07 -16.66 3.99
CA GLU A 210 -5.44 -16.18 4.14
C GLU A 210 -5.65 -15.55 5.53
N LEU A 211 -6.12 -14.30 5.55
CA LEU A 211 -6.35 -13.53 6.76
C LEU A 211 -7.82 -13.50 7.17
N ASN A 212 -8.79 -13.90 6.33
CA ASN A 212 -10.20 -13.99 6.71
C ASN A 212 -10.75 -12.73 7.45
N LEU A 213 -10.48 -11.54 6.90
CA LEU A 213 -10.81 -10.24 7.51
C LEU A 213 -12.30 -9.89 7.36
N LYS A 214 -12.82 -9.03 8.24
CA LYS A 214 -14.22 -8.57 8.19
C LYS A 214 -14.44 -7.61 7.02
N ASN A 215 -15.44 -7.92 6.20
CA ASN A 215 -15.74 -7.18 4.97
C ASN A 215 -17.24 -6.91 4.73
N LYS A 216 -18.07 -7.07 5.76
CA LYS A 216 -19.51 -6.79 5.68
C LYS A 216 -19.76 -5.36 5.22
N ILE A 217 -20.78 -5.20 4.37
CA ILE A 217 -21.22 -3.88 3.89
C ILE A 217 -22.10 -3.27 4.99
N ILE A 218 -21.52 -2.40 5.81
CA ILE A 218 -22.24 -1.61 6.81
C ILE A 218 -22.21 -0.13 6.44
N LYS A 219 -23.24 0.64 6.85
CA LYS A 219 -23.34 2.08 6.59
C LYS A 219 -22.15 2.82 7.24
N GLN A 220 -21.66 3.86 6.58
CA GLN A 220 -20.62 4.73 7.13
C GLN A 220 -21.23 5.74 8.11
N ASP A 221 -20.46 6.14 9.12
CA ASP A 221 -20.92 7.04 10.18
C ASP A 221 -20.98 8.50 9.69
N ILE A 222 -20.05 8.87 8.81
CA ILE A 222 -19.95 10.22 8.25
C ILE A 222 -19.78 10.19 6.73
N GLU A 223 -20.10 11.29 6.07
CA GLU A 223 -19.76 11.50 4.67
C GLU A 223 -18.29 11.93 4.51
N TRP A 224 -17.68 11.54 3.39
CA TRP A 224 -16.29 11.86 3.08
C TRP A 224 -15.97 13.36 3.14
N LYS A 225 -16.92 14.21 2.73
CA LYS A 225 -16.78 15.67 2.73
C LYS A 225 -16.59 16.28 4.13
N ASN A 226 -17.03 15.55 5.16
CA ASN A 226 -16.96 15.97 6.57
C ASN A 226 -15.79 15.31 7.32
N PHE A 227 -14.99 14.48 6.66
CA PHE A 227 -13.82 13.86 7.26
C PHE A 227 -12.59 14.76 7.12
N SER A 228 -11.58 14.52 7.96
CA SER A 228 -10.36 15.30 8.01
C SER A 228 -9.63 15.36 6.67
N LYS A 229 -8.97 16.51 6.43
CA LYS A 229 -8.10 16.74 5.29
C LYS A 229 -6.64 16.35 5.54
N SER A 230 -6.25 16.05 6.79
CA SER A 230 -4.88 15.61 7.11
C SER A 230 -4.54 14.33 6.35
N TYR A 231 -3.32 14.27 5.81
CA TYR A 231 -2.85 13.09 5.10
C TYR A 231 -2.73 11.92 6.06
N ASN A 232 -2.07 12.14 7.20
CA ASN A 232 -1.82 11.10 8.21
C ASN A 232 -3.13 10.52 8.78
N GLU A 233 -4.16 11.34 9.01
CA GLU A 233 -5.46 10.84 9.48
C GLU A 233 -6.22 10.03 8.41
N ARG A 234 -6.06 10.40 7.14
CA ARG A 234 -6.66 9.70 6.01
C ARG A 234 -5.92 8.41 5.65
N SER A 235 -4.63 8.29 5.93
CA SER A 235 -3.88 7.04 5.73
C SER A 235 -3.97 6.09 6.92
N ASN A 236 -4.50 6.54 8.07
CA ASN A 236 -4.57 5.73 9.28
C ASN A 236 -5.36 4.43 9.09
N ILE A 237 -4.74 3.31 9.49
CA ILE A 237 -5.36 1.99 9.52
C ILE A 237 -5.93 1.76 10.92
N PRO A 238 -7.16 1.23 11.05
CA PRO A 238 -7.76 1.00 12.36
C PRO A 238 -6.94 0.04 13.23
N GLU A 239 -6.69 0.41 14.48
CA GLU A 239 -5.89 -0.41 15.41
C GLU A 239 -6.48 -1.81 15.62
N LYS A 240 -7.81 -1.93 15.66
CA LYS A 240 -8.48 -3.24 15.75
C LYS A 240 -8.21 -4.13 14.54
N LEU A 241 -8.10 -3.53 13.35
CA LEU A 241 -7.79 -4.27 12.12
C LEU A 241 -6.34 -4.74 12.13
N VAL A 242 -5.40 -3.84 12.45
CA VAL A 242 -3.98 -4.17 12.59
C VAL A 242 -3.78 -5.28 13.62
N SER A 243 -4.43 -5.14 14.79
CA SER A 243 -4.37 -6.14 15.86
C SER A 243 -4.92 -7.50 15.41
N GLU A 244 -5.99 -7.55 14.63
CA GLU A 244 -6.53 -8.80 14.10
C GLU A 244 -5.55 -9.45 13.11
N ILE A 245 -4.93 -8.67 12.23
CA ILE A 245 -3.93 -9.14 11.26
C ILE A 245 -2.72 -9.74 12.00
N PHE A 246 -2.14 -9.00 12.95
CA PHE A 246 -0.99 -9.48 13.71
C PHE A 246 -1.32 -10.72 14.56
N LYS A 247 -2.49 -10.78 15.22
CA LYS A 247 -2.89 -11.99 15.96
C LYS A 247 -2.97 -13.22 15.05
N LYS A 248 -3.50 -13.06 13.84
CA LYS A 248 -3.61 -14.16 12.88
C LYS A 248 -2.24 -14.63 12.40
N ILE A 249 -1.37 -13.70 12.01
CA ILE A 249 -0.01 -14.04 11.56
C ILE A 249 0.80 -14.65 12.71
N TYR A 250 0.75 -14.06 13.91
CA TYR A 250 1.48 -14.55 15.08
C TYR A 250 1.05 -15.97 15.46
N LYS A 251 -0.25 -16.28 15.35
CA LYS A 251 -0.76 -17.64 15.56
C LYS A 251 -0.19 -18.64 14.56
N GLU A 252 0.00 -18.26 13.29
CA GLU A 252 0.63 -19.13 12.30
C GLU A 252 2.14 -19.25 12.56
N PHE A 253 2.82 -18.14 12.87
CA PHE A 253 4.24 -18.12 13.26
C PHE A 253 4.53 -19.08 14.42
N SER A 254 3.74 -19.03 15.50
CA SER A 254 3.92 -19.90 16.68
C SER A 254 3.57 -21.38 16.46
N LYS A 255 3.12 -21.79 15.27
CA LYS A 255 2.99 -23.22 14.94
C LYS A 255 4.28 -23.80 14.36
N ASP A 256 5.14 -22.93 13.83
CA ASP A 256 6.38 -23.30 13.16
C ASP A 256 7.61 -23.17 14.08
N ASP A 257 7.42 -22.61 15.30
CA ASP A 257 8.35 -22.62 16.44
C ASP A 257 8.20 -23.90 17.29
#